data_AF-A0A9P5TWQ7-F1
#
_entry.id   AF-A0A9P5TWQ7-F1
#
_cell.length_a   1.000
_cell.length_b   1.000
_cell.length_c   1.000
_cell.angle_alpha   90.00
_cell.angle_beta   90.00
_cell.angle_gamma   90.00
#
_symmetry.space_group_name_H-M   'P 1'
#
loop_
_entity.id
_entity.type
_entity.pdbx_description
1 polymer ?
#
loop_
_entity_poly.entity_id
_entity_poly.type
_entity_poly.pdbx_seq_one_letter_code
_entity_poly.pdbx_strand_id
1 'polypeptide(L)'
;MPVIHNRTTLPPLPGETEPSTAAAGDSWEQAWTNRSGWGGWGERTPTPPLPPGVLLESPLNHLRADLMESRLTWDGHPERTTVLDHEETTRWAEIQLYACSEQARSNHSEFPSFTGPQILQRLSDLEHTINQSQQERNRLRDVEAQAMAQLNDAQDATRDAAAKLDDLKAARKRLNDLLTIARERFPPPPTA
;
A
#
# COMPACT_ATOMS: atom_id res chain seq x y z
N MET A 1 -36.52 52.40 5.34
CA MET A 1 -35.71 52.36 6.58
C MET A 1 -34.77 51.18 6.48
N PRO A 2 -33.47 51.38 6.20
CA PRO A 2 -32.51 50.29 6.06
C PRO A 2 -32.05 49.83 7.45
N VAL A 3 -32.09 48.52 7.70
CA VAL A 3 -31.55 47.91 8.92
C VAL A 3 -30.07 47.61 8.69
N ILE A 4 -29.25 48.30 9.49
CA ILE A 4 -27.80 48.21 9.52
C ILE A 4 -27.37 46.89 10.18
N HIS A 5 -26.32 46.31 9.62
CA HIS A 5 -25.67 45.07 10.05
C HIS A 5 -25.03 45.21 11.42
N ASN A 6 -25.06 44.15 12.23
CA ASN A 6 -24.03 43.90 13.23
C ASN A 6 -23.54 42.46 13.08
N ARG A 7 -22.42 42.30 12.35
CA ARG A 7 -21.57 41.12 12.40
C ARG A 7 -20.77 41.19 13.69
N THR A 8 -21.03 40.27 14.61
CA THR A 8 -20.18 40.05 15.78
C THR A 8 -18.91 39.34 15.33
N THR A 9 -17.81 40.10 15.29
CA THR A 9 -16.44 39.60 15.09
C THR A 9 -15.94 39.04 16.42
N LEU A 10 -15.71 37.73 16.49
CA LEU A 10 -14.99 37.08 17.58
C LEU A 10 -13.47 37.20 17.36
N PRO A 11 -12.66 37.34 18.42
CA PRO A 11 -11.21 37.36 18.32
C PRO A 11 -10.64 35.96 18.05
N PRO A 12 -9.52 35.83 17.32
CA PRO A 12 -8.87 34.56 17.09
C PRO A 12 -8.11 34.07 18.34
N LEU A 13 -8.25 32.77 18.62
CA LEU A 13 -7.48 32.06 19.65
C LEU A 13 -6.04 31.81 19.17
N PRO A 14 -5.04 31.87 20.07
CA PRO A 14 -3.66 31.57 19.74
C PRO A 14 -3.38 30.06 19.91
N GLY A 15 -2.78 29.47 18.89
CA GLY A 15 -2.07 28.20 19.00
C GLY A 15 -2.81 26.99 18.46
N GLU A 16 -2.84 26.85 17.14
CA GLU A 16 -2.78 25.53 16.50
C GLU A 16 -1.85 25.64 15.29
N THR A 17 -0.74 24.94 15.42
CA THR A 17 0.37 24.85 14.47
C THR A 17 -0.14 24.24 13.17
N GLU A 18 0.20 24.88 12.05
CA GLU A 18 -0.10 24.40 10.70
C GLU A 18 0.35 22.93 10.48
N PRO A 19 -0.49 22.04 9.95
CA PRO A 19 0.03 20.92 9.19
C PRO A 19 0.49 21.46 7.84
N SER A 20 1.78 21.75 7.77
CA SER A 20 2.54 21.81 6.54
C SER A 20 2.36 20.47 5.81
N THR A 21 1.41 20.39 4.88
CA THR A 21 1.41 19.37 3.82
C THR A 21 2.54 19.73 2.85
N ALA A 22 3.76 19.50 3.32
CA ALA A 22 4.88 19.23 2.46
C ALA A 22 4.44 18.10 1.52
N ALA A 23 4.68 18.31 0.23
CA ALA A 23 4.68 17.25 -0.76
C ALA A 23 5.51 16.09 -0.19
N ALA A 24 4.81 15.02 0.20
CA ALA A 24 5.44 13.74 0.41
C ALA A 24 5.90 13.26 -0.97
N GLY A 25 7.07 13.73 -1.38
CA GLY A 25 7.92 12.96 -2.27
C GLY A 25 8.18 11.67 -1.53
N ASP A 26 7.34 10.67 -1.78
CA ASP A 26 7.55 9.30 -1.35
C ASP A 26 8.94 8.91 -1.86
N SER A 27 9.89 8.99 -0.94
CA SER A 27 11.30 8.72 -1.14
C SER A 27 11.41 7.27 -1.59
N TRP A 28 11.54 7.10 -2.89
CA TRP A 28 11.83 5.82 -3.52
C TRP A 28 13.10 5.18 -2.94
N GLU A 29 13.96 5.95 -2.25
CA GLU A 29 15.14 5.47 -1.52
C GLU A 29 14.77 4.52 -0.35
N GLN A 30 13.59 4.63 0.24
CA GLN A 30 13.14 3.71 1.30
C GLN A 30 12.56 2.38 0.78
N ALA A 31 12.17 2.31 -0.50
CA ALA A 31 11.64 1.09 -1.10
C ALA A 31 12.74 0.01 -1.29
N TRP A 32 14.00 0.43 -1.39
CA TRP A 32 15.15 -0.47 -1.54
C TRP A 32 15.58 -1.13 -0.22
N THR A 33 15.23 -0.58 0.94
CA THR A 33 15.72 -1.08 2.23
C THR A 33 14.80 -2.12 2.88
N ASN A 34 13.50 -2.11 2.58
CA ASN A 34 12.53 -3.03 3.21
C ASN A 34 12.35 -4.38 2.50
N ARG A 35 13.00 -4.59 1.36
CA ARG A 35 13.13 -5.92 0.72
C ARG A 35 14.52 -6.53 0.86
N SER A 36 15.22 -6.13 1.92
CA SER A 36 16.53 -6.62 2.33
C SER A 36 16.48 -8.06 2.85
N GLY A 37 16.14 -9.00 1.97
CA GLY A 37 16.61 -10.37 2.04
C GLY A 37 18.07 -10.44 1.56
N TRP A 38 18.98 -9.73 2.23
CA TRP A 38 20.42 -9.97 2.08
C TRP A 38 20.76 -11.24 2.87
N GLY A 39 20.30 -12.37 2.37
CA GLY A 39 20.48 -13.69 2.98
C GLY A 39 20.78 -14.73 1.92
N GLY A 40 22.06 -15.11 1.82
CA GLY A 40 22.44 -16.39 1.24
C GLY A 40 23.23 -16.34 -0.06
N TRP A 41 24.46 -15.83 0.00
CA TRP A 41 25.52 -16.24 -0.94
C TRP A 41 26.51 -17.12 -0.18
N GLY A 42 26.19 -18.41 -0.06
CA GLY A 42 27.06 -19.46 0.51
C GLY A 42 26.86 -19.71 2.01
N GLU A 43 26.38 -20.91 2.33
CA GLU A 43 26.11 -21.51 3.66
C GLU A 43 25.03 -20.89 4.57
N ARG A 44 24.04 -21.74 4.90
CA ARG A 44 22.93 -21.45 5.80
C ARG A 44 23.43 -21.34 7.24
N THR A 45 23.59 -20.12 7.72
CA THR A 45 23.42 -19.80 9.15
C THR A 45 22.56 -18.55 9.26
N PRO A 46 21.47 -18.56 10.05
CA PRO A 46 20.61 -17.39 10.18
C PRO A 46 21.33 -16.30 10.96
N THR A 47 21.76 -15.25 10.26
CA THR A 47 22.34 -14.05 10.87
C THR A 47 21.24 -13.27 11.60
N PRO A 48 21.48 -12.81 12.85
CA PRO A 48 20.49 -12.04 13.60
C PRO A 48 20.19 -10.69 12.92
N PRO A 49 18.98 -10.15 13.08
CA PRO A 49 18.59 -8.87 12.49
C PRO A 49 19.52 -7.75 13.00
N LEU A 50 20.07 -6.97 12.06
CA LEU A 50 20.96 -5.85 12.37
C LEU A 50 20.19 -4.74 13.09
N PRO A 51 20.79 -4.06 14.08
CA PRO A 51 20.16 -2.99 14.83
C PRO A 51 19.90 -1.75 13.95
N PRO A 52 18.80 -1.01 14.21
CA PRO A 52 18.45 0.18 13.45
C PRO A 52 19.49 1.29 13.69
N GLY A 53 20.12 1.78 12.61
CA GLY A 53 21.08 2.89 12.66
C GLY A 53 22.41 2.67 11.93
N VAL A 54 22.65 1.48 11.38
CA VAL A 54 23.77 1.27 10.45
C VAL A 54 23.36 1.85 9.10
N LEU A 55 23.75 3.10 8.84
CA LEU A 55 23.78 3.63 7.48
C LEU A 55 24.58 2.64 6.63
N LEU A 56 23.89 1.89 5.77
CA LEU A 56 24.55 1.09 4.73
C LEU A 56 25.50 2.06 4.02
N GLU A 57 26.80 1.78 4.08
CA GLU A 57 27.79 2.45 3.26
C GLU A 57 27.28 2.45 1.82
N SER A 58 27.30 3.63 1.19
CA SER A 58 26.78 3.81 -0.17
C SER A 58 27.28 2.65 -1.06
N PRO A 59 26.44 2.03 -1.91
CA PRO A 59 26.87 1.00 -2.84
C PRO A 59 28.05 1.46 -3.72
N LEU A 60 28.21 2.77 -3.87
CA LEU A 60 29.30 3.43 -4.58
C LEU A 60 30.66 3.34 -3.86
N ASN A 61 30.70 2.99 -2.58
CA ASN A 61 31.94 2.85 -1.79
C ASN A 61 32.65 1.52 -2.06
N HIS A 62 31.99 0.56 -2.72
CA HIS A 62 32.50 -0.79 -2.97
C HIS A 62 32.61 -1.15 -4.45
N LEU A 63 32.73 -0.12 -5.30
CA LEU A 63 32.98 -0.32 -6.73
C LEU A 63 34.35 -0.96 -6.93
N ARG A 64 34.41 -1.95 -7.82
CA ARG A 64 35.67 -2.60 -8.18
C ARG A 64 36.67 -1.59 -8.74
N ALA A 65 37.90 -1.62 -8.25
CA ALA A 65 38.93 -0.64 -8.61
C ALA A 65 39.33 -0.68 -10.10
N ASP A 66 39.14 -1.83 -10.75
CA ASP A 66 39.40 -2.07 -12.18
C ASP A 66 38.17 -1.77 -13.06
N LEU A 67 37.10 -1.15 -12.54
CA LEU A 67 35.91 -0.85 -13.33
C LEU A 67 36.23 0.03 -14.54
N MET A 68 37.25 0.89 -14.46
CA MET A 68 37.70 1.71 -15.58
C MET A 68 38.29 0.89 -16.75
N GLU A 69 38.66 -0.37 -16.51
CA GLU A 69 39.15 -1.29 -17.55
C GLU A 69 38.02 -1.96 -18.33
N SER A 70 36.77 -1.88 -17.86
CA SER A 70 35.58 -2.54 -18.43
C SER A 70 35.19 -2.07 -19.83
N ARG A 71 35.86 -1.04 -20.38
CA ARG A 71 35.49 -0.35 -21.64
C ARG A 71 34.03 0.10 -21.69
N LEU A 72 33.39 0.25 -20.53
CA LEU A 72 32.04 0.80 -20.44
C LEU A 72 32.03 2.22 -21.00
N THR A 73 31.15 2.43 -21.96
CA THR A 73 30.83 3.75 -22.51
C THR A 73 29.32 3.95 -22.42
N TRP A 74 28.88 5.21 -22.46
CA TRP A 74 27.46 5.52 -22.43
C TRP A 74 26.67 4.78 -23.52
N ASP A 75 27.19 4.75 -24.74
CA ASP A 75 26.54 4.08 -25.88
C ASP A 75 26.83 2.56 -25.94
N GLY A 76 27.74 2.08 -25.10
CA GLY A 76 28.25 0.72 -25.08
C GLY A 76 29.32 0.45 -26.14
N HIS A 77 30.05 -0.64 -25.93
CA HIS A 77 31.03 -1.15 -26.90
C HIS A 77 30.35 -2.10 -27.91
N PRO A 78 30.75 -2.13 -29.19
CA PRO A 78 30.18 -3.05 -30.19
C PRO A 78 30.31 -4.54 -29.81
N GLU A 79 31.36 -4.88 -29.06
CA GLU A 79 31.64 -6.23 -28.58
C GLU A 79 31.05 -6.51 -27.18
N ARG A 80 30.15 -5.65 -26.67
CA ARG A 80 29.54 -5.90 -25.35
C ARG A 80 28.68 -7.16 -25.39
N THR A 81 28.60 -7.85 -24.26
CA THR A 81 27.70 -8.99 -24.10
C THR A 81 26.25 -8.48 -24.02
N THR A 82 25.35 -9.13 -24.74
CA THR A 82 23.90 -8.79 -24.76
C THR A 82 23.05 -9.85 -24.04
N VAL A 83 23.70 -10.84 -23.41
CA VAL A 83 23.03 -11.98 -22.75
C VAL A 83 22.00 -11.53 -21.72
N LEU A 84 22.29 -10.43 -21.02
CA LEU A 84 21.43 -9.88 -19.98
C LEU A 84 20.35 -8.92 -20.53
N ASP A 85 20.38 -8.53 -21.80
CA ASP A 85 19.47 -7.51 -22.34
C ASP A 85 17.99 -7.93 -22.25
N HIS A 86 17.74 -9.24 -22.23
CA HIS A 86 16.40 -9.82 -22.10
C HIS A 86 15.95 -10.10 -20.66
N GLU A 87 16.83 -9.90 -19.68
CA GLU A 87 16.48 -10.09 -18.27
C GLU A 87 15.49 -9.02 -17.81
N GLU A 88 14.65 -9.41 -16.85
CA GLU A 88 13.73 -8.49 -16.18
C GLU A 88 14.52 -7.39 -15.45
N THR A 89 13.96 -6.17 -15.41
CA THR A 89 14.68 -4.96 -14.96
C THR A 89 15.29 -5.08 -13.57
N THR A 90 14.58 -5.66 -12.60
CA THR A 90 15.08 -5.86 -11.24
C THR A 90 16.29 -6.78 -11.25
N ARG A 91 16.14 -7.98 -11.84
CA ARG A 91 17.22 -8.97 -11.91
C ARG A 91 18.41 -8.47 -12.73
N TRP A 92 18.15 -7.77 -13.82
CA TRP A 92 19.18 -7.12 -14.64
C TRP A 92 19.97 -6.11 -13.82
N ALA A 93 19.31 -5.22 -13.08
CA ALA A 93 19.96 -4.21 -12.26
C ALA A 93 20.80 -4.85 -11.15
N GLU A 94 20.29 -5.90 -10.49
CA GLU A 94 21.02 -6.66 -9.47
C GLU A 94 22.31 -7.27 -10.01
N ILE A 95 22.25 -7.94 -11.17
CA ILE A 95 23.42 -8.56 -11.79
C ILE A 95 24.45 -7.49 -12.20
N GLN A 96 24.01 -6.40 -12.82
CA GLN A 96 24.90 -5.32 -13.26
C GLN A 96 25.55 -4.62 -12.06
N LEU A 97 24.82 -4.37 -10.98
CA LEU A 97 25.36 -3.83 -9.74
C LEU A 97 26.36 -4.78 -9.07
N TYR A 98 26.07 -6.08 -9.05
CA TYR A 98 27.01 -7.08 -8.56
C TYR A 98 28.30 -7.07 -9.38
N ALA A 99 28.21 -7.05 -10.71
CA ALA A 99 29.37 -7.01 -11.61
C ALA A 99 30.25 -5.77 -11.38
N CYS A 100 29.68 -4.66 -10.90
CA CYS A 100 30.39 -3.45 -10.50
C CYS A 100 31.12 -3.56 -9.15
N SER A 101 30.91 -4.61 -8.36
CA SER A 101 31.43 -4.71 -6.98
C SER A 101 32.83 -5.32 -6.86
N GLU A 102 33.56 -4.94 -5.81
CA GLU A 102 34.83 -5.58 -5.42
C GLU A 102 34.73 -7.11 -5.21
N GLN A 103 33.56 -7.58 -4.79
CA GLN A 103 33.29 -9.01 -4.64
C GLN A 103 33.30 -9.72 -5.99
N ALA A 104 32.68 -9.13 -7.02
CA ALA A 104 32.71 -9.68 -8.37
C ALA A 104 34.14 -9.74 -8.92
N ARG A 105 34.97 -8.72 -8.64
CA ARG A 105 36.40 -8.73 -8.98
C ARG A 105 37.13 -9.89 -8.30
N SER A 106 36.95 -10.03 -6.98
CA SER A 106 37.58 -11.11 -6.19
C SER A 106 37.18 -12.50 -6.69
N ASN A 107 35.95 -12.64 -7.20
CA ASN A 107 35.40 -13.85 -7.78
C ASN A 107 35.72 -14.02 -9.27
N HIS A 108 36.53 -13.15 -9.87
CA HIS A 108 36.86 -13.16 -11.30
C HIS A 108 35.62 -13.16 -12.20
N SER A 109 34.56 -12.49 -11.77
CA SER A 109 33.32 -12.35 -12.54
C SER A 109 33.51 -11.35 -13.68
N GLU A 110 32.68 -11.54 -14.72
CA GLU A 110 32.65 -10.67 -15.89
C GLU A 110 32.40 -9.20 -15.52
N PHE A 111 32.88 -8.29 -16.37
CA PHE A 111 32.58 -6.88 -16.24
C PHE A 111 31.11 -6.59 -16.53
N PRO A 112 30.54 -5.53 -15.92
CA PRO A 112 29.21 -5.04 -16.29
C PRO A 112 29.14 -4.68 -17.78
N SER A 113 27.97 -4.86 -18.37
CA SER A 113 27.71 -4.67 -19.81
C SER A 113 26.58 -3.68 -20.11
N PHE A 114 26.07 -2.98 -19.10
CA PHE A 114 24.99 -2.02 -19.28
C PHE A 114 25.39 -0.82 -20.14
N THR A 115 24.39 -0.18 -20.75
CA THR A 115 24.54 1.12 -21.42
C THR A 115 23.64 2.18 -20.82
N GLY A 116 23.98 3.45 -21.02
CA GLY A 116 23.16 4.58 -20.62
C GLY A 116 21.73 4.51 -21.18
N PRO A 117 21.54 4.31 -22.49
CA PRO A 117 20.21 4.11 -23.07
C PRO A 117 19.42 2.96 -22.45
N GLN A 118 20.06 1.83 -22.10
CA GLN A 118 19.38 0.72 -21.42
C GLN A 118 18.90 1.11 -20.03
N ILE A 119 19.73 1.82 -19.24
CA ILE A 119 19.34 2.31 -17.92
C ILE A 119 18.15 3.25 -18.03
N LEU A 120 18.20 4.23 -18.94
CA LEU A 120 17.11 5.19 -19.13
C LEU A 120 15.81 4.52 -19.57
N GLN A 121 15.87 3.59 -20.52
CA GLN A 121 14.69 2.85 -20.97
C GLN A 121 14.08 2.06 -19.82
N ARG A 122 14.90 1.29 -19.09
CA ARG A 122 14.44 0.47 -17.96
C ARG A 122 13.87 1.32 -16.82
N LEU A 123 14.45 2.49 -16.53
CA LEU A 123 13.90 3.44 -15.56
C LEU A 123 12.53 3.96 -16.02
N SER A 124 12.40 4.35 -17.29
CA SER A 124 11.14 4.85 -17.84
C SER A 124 10.04 3.77 -17.78
N ASP A 125 10.36 2.53 -18.15
CA ASP A 125 9.42 1.40 -18.09
C ASP A 125 9.01 1.08 -16.64
N LEU A 126 9.95 1.17 -15.70
CA LEU A 126 9.70 0.97 -14.28
C LEU A 126 8.80 2.07 -13.71
N GLU A 127 9.08 3.34 -13.99
CA GLU A 127 8.24 4.47 -13.59
C GLU A 127 6.82 4.35 -14.14
N HIS A 128 6.69 3.95 -15.42
CA HIS A 128 5.39 3.71 -16.03
C HIS A 128 4.63 2.60 -15.30
N THR A 129 5.28 1.48 -15.02
CA THR A 129 4.70 0.33 -14.32
C THR A 129 4.30 0.68 -12.89
N ILE A 130 5.13 1.45 -12.17
CA ILE A 130 4.83 1.96 -10.83
C ILE A 130 3.56 2.81 -10.87
N ASN A 131 3.47 3.77 -11.79
CA ASN A 131 2.32 4.65 -11.92
C ASN A 131 1.03 3.86 -12.22
N GLN A 132 1.09 2.90 -13.16
CA GLN A 132 -0.05 2.02 -13.44
C GLN A 132 -0.47 1.21 -12.21
N SER A 133 0.49 0.63 -11.50
CA SER A 133 0.22 -0.18 -10.30
C SER A 133 -0.36 0.66 -9.16
N GLN A 134 0.09 1.90 -9.00
CA GLN A 134 -0.46 2.83 -8.01
C GLN A 134 -1.91 3.23 -8.35
N GLN A 135 -2.19 3.50 -9.63
CA GLN A 135 -3.56 3.81 -10.09
C GLN A 135 -4.50 2.63 -9.83
N GLU A 136 -4.08 1.41 -10.18
CA GLU A 136 -4.89 0.21 -9.94
C GLU A 136 -5.10 -0.05 -8.44
N ARG A 137 -4.05 0.10 -7.62
CA ARG A 137 -4.15 -0.01 -6.16
C ARG A 137 -5.18 0.98 -5.59
N ASN A 138 -5.18 2.22 -6.06
CA ASN A 138 -6.13 3.24 -5.59
C ASN A 138 -7.56 2.88 -6.03
N ARG A 139 -7.75 2.45 -7.28
CA ARG A 139 -9.04 1.97 -7.78
C ARG A 139 -9.59 0.82 -6.94
N LEU A 140 -8.76 -0.16 -6.60
CA LEU A 140 -9.16 -1.30 -5.77
C LEU A 140 -9.53 -0.88 -4.34
N ARG A 141 -8.82 0.10 -3.76
CA ARG A 141 -9.17 0.68 -2.45
C ARG A 141 -10.54 1.36 -2.47
N ASP A 142 -10.87 2.08 -3.54
CA ASP A 142 -12.17 2.74 -3.66
C ASP A 142 -13.30 1.70 -3.73
N VAL A 143 -13.07 0.59 -4.46
CA VAL A 143 -14.02 -0.55 -4.53
C VAL A 143 -14.17 -1.22 -3.16
N GLU A 144 -13.07 -1.44 -2.44
CA GLU A 144 -13.08 -2.00 -1.08
C GLU A 144 -13.89 -1.10 -0.12
N ALA A 145 -13.66 0.21 -0.15
CA ALA A 145 -14.39 1.16 0.68
C ALA A 145 -15.90 1.15 0.37
N GLN A 146 -16.27 1.08 -0.90
CA GLN A 146 -17.68 0.99 -1.31
C GLN A 146 -18.33 -0.32 -0.84
N ALA A 147 -17.64 -1.45 -0.97
CA ALA A 147 -18.14 -2.75 -0.51
C ALA A 147 -18.32 -2.76 1.02
N MET A 148 -17.41 -2.15 1.76
CA MET A 148 -17.51 -2.03 3.22
C MET A 148 -18.72 -1.17 3.64
N ALA A 149 -18.97 -0.07 2.94
CA ALA A 149 -20.15 0.76 3.19
C ALA A 149 -21.46 -0.03 2.97
N GLN A 150 -21.57 -0.76 1.85
CA GLN A 150 -22.73 -1.61 1.57
C GLN A 150 -22.93 -2.72 2.60
N LEU A 151 -21.84 -3.31 3.11
CA LEU A 151 -21.89 -4.30 4.17
C LEU A 151 -22.48 -3.71 5.46
N ASN A 152 -22.02 -2.51 5.85
CA ASN A 152 -22.54 -1.83 7.03
C ASN A 152 -24.03 -1.52 6.89
N ASP A 153 -24.46 -1.00 5.73
CA ASP A 153 -25.88 -0.72 5.45
C ASP A 153 -26.74 -2.00 5.56
N ALA A 154 -26.25 -3.13 5.05
CA ALA A 154 -26.95 -4.40 5.13
C ALA A 154 -27.02 -4.94 6.58
N GLN A 155 -25.98 -4.73 7.38
CA GLN A 155 -25.96 -5.09 8.80
C GLN A 155 -26.98 -4.27 9.59
N ASP A 156 -27.04 -2.96 9.35
CA ASP A 156 -28.02 -2.06 9.99
C ASP A 156 -29.45 -2.45 9.61
N ALA A 157 -29.71 -2.72 8.32
CA ALA A 157 -31.02 -3.19 7.87
C ALA A 157 -31.42 -4.53 8.52
N THR A 158 -30.46 -5.44 8.71
CA THR A 158 -30.69 -6.71 9.41
C THR A 158 -31.04 -6.50 10.88
N ARG A 159 -30.33 -5.59 11.56
CA ARG A 159 -30.60 -5.23 12.95
C ARG A 159 -31.99 -4.61 13.12
N ASP A 160 -32.37 -3.70 12.23
CA ASP A 160 -33.69 -3.07 12.24
C ASP A 160 -34.81 -4.09 11.99
N ALA A 161 -34.61 -5.01 11.05
CA ALA A 161 -35.56 -6.08 10.78
C ALA A 161 -35.73 -7.01 11.98
N ALA A 162 -34.63 -7.35 12.67
CA ALA A 162 -34.66 -8.16 13.89
C ALA A 162 -35.43 -7.46 15.03
N ALA A 163 -35.17 -6.17 15.26
CA ALA A 163 -35.89 -5.38 16.25
C ALA A 163 -37.40 -5.34 15.99
N LYS A 164 -37.80 -5.05 14.74
CA LYS A 164 -39.21 -5.06 14.32
C LYS A 164 -39.87 -6.42 14.53
N LEU A 165 -39.15 -7.51 14.23
CA LEU A 165 -39.68 -8.86 14.44
C LEU A 165 -39.93 -9.14 15.92
N ASP A 166 -39.05 -8.71 16.80
CA ASP A 166 -39.20 -8.90 18.24
C ASP A 166 -40.37 -8.06 18.80
N ASP A 167 -40.55 -6.83 18.32
CA ASP A 167 -41.73 -6.01 18.64
C ASP A 167 -43.03 -6.70 18.21
N LEU A 168 -43.07 -7.26 17.01
CA LEU A 168 -44.24 -8.01 16.51
C LEU A 168 -44.52 -9.26 17.35
N LYS A 169 -43.50 -10.01 17.75
CA LYS A 169 -43.66 -11.16 18.66
C LYS A 169 -44.21 -10.72 20.01
N ALA A 170 -43.72 -9.61 20.56
CA ALA A 170 -44.21 -9.06 21.82
C ALA A 170 -45.67 -8.61 21.70
N ALA A 171 -46.04 -7.92 20.62
CA ALA A 171 -47.41 -7.52 20.34
C ALA A 171 -48.35 -8.74 20.20
N ARG A 172 -47.92 -9.78 19.48
CA ARG A 172 -48.67 -11.04 19.35
C ARG A 172 -48.94 -11.67 20.72
N LYS A 173 -47.94 -11.72 21.59
CA LYS A 173 -48.10 -12.26 22.95
C LYS A 173 -49.16 -11.47 23.73
N ARG A 174 -49.06 -10.14 23.75
CA ARG A 174 -50.04 -9.28 24.44
C ARG A 174 -51.46 -9.46 23.90
N LEU A 175 -51.63 -9.59 22.58
CA LEU A 175 -52.94 -9.85 21.97
C LEU A 175 -53.52 -11.21 22.38
N ASN A 176 -52.68 -12.25 22.47
CA ASN A 176 -53.11 -13.56 22.98
C ASN A 176 -53.53 -13.50 24.46
N ASP A 177 -52.80 -12.75 25.29
CA ASP A 177 -53.16 -12.54 26.69
C ASP A 177 -54.51 -11.81 26.80
N LEU A 178 -54.71 -10.74 26.03
CA LEU A 178 -55.99 -10.02 25.95
C LEU A 178 -57.14 -10.90 25.47
N LEU A 179 -56.91 -11.74 24.46
CA LEU A 179 -57.91 -12.69 23.96
C LEU A 179 -58.32 -13.70 25.05
N THR A 180 -57.36 -14.16 25.85
CA THR A 180 -57.62 -15.08 26.98
C THR A 180 -58.52 -14.40 28.01
N ILE A 181 -58.18 -13.19 28.43
CA ILE A 181 -58.99 -12.39 29.37
C ILE A 181 -60.40 -12.15 28.81
N ALA A 182 -60.51 -11.77 27.54
CA ALA A 182 -61.80 -11.50 26.90
C ALA A 182 -62.70 -12.74 26.90
N ARG A 183 -62.15 -13.93 26.60
CA ARG A 183 -62.90 -15.19 26.62
C ARG A 183 -63.39 -15.58 28.01
N GLU A 184 -62.59 -15.31 29.05
CA GLU A 184 -62.97 -15.62 30.44
C GLU A 184 -64.04 -14.66 30.98
N ARG A 185 -63.97 -13.37 30.62
CA ARG A 185 -64.87 -12.33 31.14
C ARG A 185 -66.12 -12.14 30.30
N PHE A 186 -66.03 -12.42 29.01
CA PHE A 186 -67.09 -12.23 28.02
C PHE A 186 -67.19 -13.52 27.16
N PRO A 187 -67.74 -14.61 27.71
CA PRO A 187 -67.84 -15.86 26.98
C PRO A 187 -68.66 -15.65 25.70
N PRO A 188 -68.23 -16.22 24.56
CA PRO A 188 -68.98 -16.08 23.32
C PRO A 188 -70.37 -16.71 23.49
N PRO A 189 -71.41 -16.13 22.84
CA PRO A 189 -72.75 -16.71 22.88
C PRO A 189 -72.73 -18.14 22.34
N PRO A 190 -73.59 -19.04 22.86
CA PRO A 190 -73.68 -20.39 22.35
C PRO A 190 -74.02 -20.35 20.86
N THR A 191 -73.16 -20.95 20.03
CA THR A 191 -73.45 -21.17 18.61
C THR A 191 -74.69 -22.04 18.51
N ALA A 192 -75.74 -21.49 17.89
CA ALA A 192 -76.97 -22.19 17.55
C ALA A 192 -76.74 -23.20 16.41
#